data_AF-A0A7J6R8G9-F1
#
_entry.id   AF-A0A7J6R8G9-F1
#
_cell.length_a   1.000
_cell.length_b   1.000
_cell.length_c   1.000
_cell.angle_alpha   90.00
_cell.angle_beta   90.00
_cell.angle_gamma   90.00
#
_symmetry.space_group_name_H-M   'P 1'
#
loop_
_entity.id
_entity.type
_entity.pdbx_description
1 polymer ?
#
loop_
_entity_poly.entity_id
_entity_poly.type
_entity_poly.pdbx_seq_one_letter_code
_entity_poly.pdbx_strand_id
1 'polypeptide(L)'
;ILHGLEVLVFDSRRDVRTSAIDKLFECLSSQIDDFDNDTLLMIFNGVLSPLFDDMLHLLTPGNRPPATPPAEKGAATTDQGVTSSTCLSAVSALTRLVDKRFDRLGFLLPQILSLLGACIHHESEAVARIGVEAEKQLLLAIGGRCSDSQWMKIADHLHKLFNSTLPSELTRNTKQANNGPTSGASPNHRVTGALRGHGSALPFDSSEVVTKCVVQLLLIDLVYRVVFREHYDSVP
;
A
#
# COMPACT_ATOMS: atom_id res chain seq x y z
N ILE A 1 3.20 21.24 18.35
CA ILE A 1 2.47 21.27 17.05
C ILE A 1 2.21 19.85 16.55
N LEU A 2 3.23 18.98 16.47
CA LEU A 2 3.08 17.57 16.05
C LEU A 2 2.03 16.78 16.84
N HIS A 3 2.06 16.84 18.18
CA HIS A 3 1.08 16.13 19.02
C HIS A 3 -0.38 16.62 18.83
N GLY A 4 -0.58 17.90 18.48
CA GLY A 4 -1.91 18.43 18.20
C GLY A 4 -2.45 17.98 16.84
N LEU A 5 -1.57 17.78 15.86
CA LEU A 5 -1.89 17.22 14.55
C LEU A 5 -2.17 15.72 14.64
N GLU A 6 -1.36 14.98 15.40
CA GLU A 6 -1.55 13.57 15.69
C GLU A 6 -2.95 13.31 16.28
N VAL A 7 -3.34 14.06 17.32
CA VAL A 7 -4.67 13.94 17.95
C VAL A 7 -5.81 14.23 16.98
N LEU A 8 -5.65 15.17 16.04
CA LEU A 8 -6.68 15.52 15.06
C LEU A 8 -6.75 14.52 13.89
N VAL A 9 -5.60 14.01 13.44
CA VAL A 9 -5.50 12.99 12.39
C VAL A 9 -6.02 11.64 12.90
N PHE A 10 -6.03 11.42 14.21
CA PHE A 10 -6.59 10.23 14.86
C PHE A 10 -7.91 10.48 15.61
N ASP A 11 -8.60 11.60 15.36
CA ASP A 11 -9.92 11.89 15.94
C ASP A 11 -10.95 10.82 15.51
N SER A 12 -11.91 10.49 16.38
CA SER A 12 -12.93 9.49 16.10
C SER A 12 -13.83 9.87 14.92
N ARG A 13 -13.98 11.16 14.62
CA ARG A 13 -14.83 11.70 13.56
C ARG A 13 -14.08 11.79 12.23
N ARG A 14 -14.64 11.12 11.20
CA ARG A 14 -14.08 11.07 9.84
C ARG A 14 -13.88 12.45 9.20
N ASP A 15 -14.84 13.35 9.38
CA ASP A 15 -14.79 14.69 8.77
C ASP A 15 -13.68 15.54 9.39
N VAL A 16 -13.42 15.35 10.69
CA VAL A 16 -12.34 16.05 11.41
C VAL A 16 -10.99 15.53 10.95
N ARG A 17 -10.80 14.21 10.86
CA ARG A 17 -9.56 13.62 10.32
C ARG A 17 -9.26 14.10 8.90
N THR A 18 -10.26 14.05 8.02
CA THR A 18 -10.11 14.46 6.62
C THR A 18 -9.76 15.94 6.52
N SER A 19 -10.48 16.80 7.26
CA SER A 19 -10.20 18.24 7.30
C SER A 19 -8.81 18.56 7.87
N ALA A 20 -8.37 17.83 8.91
CA ALA A 20 -7.04 18.00 9.48
C ALA A 20 -5.93 17.61 8.50
N ILE A 21 -6.08 16.50 7.78
CA ILE A 21 -5.17 16.07 6.71
C ILE A 21 -5.13 17.12 5.60
N ASP A 22 -6.28 17.54 5.10
CA ASP A 22 -6.35 18.56 4.04
C ASP A 22 -5.65 19.85 4.46
N LYS A 23 -5.91 20.33 5.70
CA LYS A 23 -5.26 21.52 6.24
C LYS A 23 -3.75 21.35 6.42
N LEU A 24 -3.29 20.18 6.85
CA LEU A 24 -1.86 19.88 6.94
C LEU A 24 -1.18 20.01 5.56
N PHE A 25 -1.74 19.36 4.55
CA PHE A 25 -1.17 19.38 3.19
C PHE A 25 -1.32 20.75 2.51
N GLU A 26 -2.39 21.51 2.79
CA GLU A 26 -2.53 22.90 2.35
C GLU A 26 -1.47 23.80 2.97
N CYS A 27 -1.25 23.71 4.28
CA CYS A 27 -0.20 24.47 4.97
C CYS A 27 1.19 24.11 4.43
N LEU A 28 1.48 22.81 4.27
CA LEU A 28 2.75 22.35 3.70
C LEU A 28 2.94 22.87 2.27
N SER A 29 1.89 22.83 1.44
CA SER A 29 1.93 23.35 0.06
C SER A 29 2.17 24.86 0.00
N SER A 30 1.68 25.61 0.99
CA SER A 30 1.79 27.07 1.07
C SER A 30 3.17 27.55 1.56
N GLN A 31 3.91 26.70 2.28
CA GLN A 31 5.20 27.05 2.89
C GLN A 31 6.39 26.33 2.25
N ILE A 32 6.14 25.50 1.23
CA ILE A 32 7.16 24.63 0.63
C ILE A 32 8.31 25.40 -0.05
N ASP A 33 8.07 26.65 -0.46
CA ASP A 33 9.09 27.52 -1.04
C ASP A 33 10.02 28.10 0.02
N ASP A 34 9.54 28.26 1.24
CA ASP A 34 10.28 28.82 2.37
C ASP A 34 11.20 27.77 3.02
N PHE A 35 11.00 26.48 2.71
CA PHE A 35 11.81 25.38 3.20
C PHE A 35 12.95 25.03 2.24
N ASP A 36 14.13 24.78 2.82
CA ASP A 36 15.25 24.18 2.13
C ASP A 36 15.08 22.66 1.99
N ASN A 37 15.95 22.05 1.20
CA ASN A 37 15.85 20.62 0.90
C ASN A 37 16.01 19.75 2.15
N ASP A 38 16.87 20.16 3.09
CA ASP A 38 17.10 19.43 4.34
C ASP A 38 15.87 19.49 5.27
N THR A 39 15.22 20.65 5.38
CA THR A 39 13.97 20.78 6.13
C THR A 39 12.85 19.97 5.50
N LEU A 40 12.71 20.01 4.18
CA LEU A 40 11.72 19.19 3.48
C LEU A 40 11.97 17.69 3.69
N LEU A 41 13.22 17.24 3.64
CA LEU A 41 13.58 15.85 3.92
C LEU A 41 13.24 15.47 5.37
N MET A 42 13.51 16.36 6.33
CA MET A 42 13.15 16.17 7.74
C MET A 42 11.64 16.10 7.93
N ILE A 43 10.85 16.91 7.22
CA ILE A 43 9.39 16.86 7.28
C ILE A 43 8.88 15.52 6.71
N PHE A 44 9.38 15.08 5.56
CA PHE A 44 8.94 13.84 4.95
C PHE A 44 9.29 12.62 5.81
N ASN A 45 10.53 12.54 6.32
CA ASN A 45 10.98 11.39 7.10
C ASN A 45 10.55 11.44 8.56
N GLY A 46 10.49 12.63 9.16
CA GLY A 46 10.24 12.81 10.59
C GLY A 46 8.78 13.11 10.94
N VAL A 47 7.95 13.49 9.96
CA VAL A 47 6.54 13.84 10.19
C VAL A 47 5.62 13.03 9.30
N LEU A 48 5.81 13.06 7.97
CA LEU A 48 4.88 12.39 7.07
C LEU A 48 5.01 10.86 7.14
N SER A 49 6.23 10.31 7.17
CA SER A 49 6.40 8.85 7.31
C SER A 49 5.80 8.31 8.60
N PRO A 50 6.12 8.84 9.80
CA PRO A 50 5.51 8.35 11.03
C PRO A 50 3.98 8.51 11.03
N LEU A 51 3.46 9.62 10.48
CA LEU A 51 2.02 9.84 10.39
C LEU A 51 1.32 8.81 9.51
N PHE A 52 1.92 8.45 8.37
CA PHE A 52 1.40 7.38 7.51
C PHE A 52 1.53 6.01 8.19
N ASP A 53 2.67 5.73 8.82
CA ASP A 53 2.93 4.46 9.52
C ASP A 53 1.92 4.25 10.66
N ASP A 54 1.69 5.26 11.50
CA ASP A 54 0.70 5.23 12.57
C ASP A 54 -0.72 5.04 12.04
N MET A 55 -1.06 5.71 10.93
CA MET A 55 -2.35 5.55 10.26
C MET A 55 -2.53 4.13 9.73
N LEU A 56 -1.52 3.57 9.07
CA LEU A 56 -1.50 2.20 8.57
C LEU A 56 -1.60 1.20 9.72
N HIS A 57 -0.88 1.42 10.83
CA HIS A 57 -0.94 0.57 12.00
C HIS A 57 -2.34 0.54 12.63
N LEU A 58 -3.07 1.66 12.63
CA LEU A 58 -4.47 1.71 13.07
C LEU A 58 -5.44 1.08 12.06
N LEU A 59 -5.02 0.91 10.80
CA LEU A 59 -5.77 0.23 9.74
C LEU A 59 -5.58 -1.29 9.76
N THR A 60 -4.57 -1.79 10.46
CA THR A 60 -4.28 -3.21 10.70
C THR A 60 -5.37 -3.84 11.60
N PRO A 61 -6.17 -4.81 11.11
CA PRO A 61 -7.12 -5.56 11.93
C PRO A 61 -6.51 -6.10 13.24
N GLY A 62 -7.03 -5.63 14.38
CA GLY A 62 -6.64 -6.14 15.72
C GLY A 62 -5.72 -5.25 16.54
N ASN A 63 -5.13 -4.21 15.95
CA ASN A 63 -4.25 -3.26 16.65
C ASN A 63 -4.95 -2.04 17.26
N ARG A 64 -6.29 -2.00 17.23
CA ARG A 64 -7.04 -0.92 17.89
C ARG A 64 -7.05 -1.14 19.41
N PRO A 65 -6.76 -0.12 20.24
CA PRO A 65 -6.92 -0.24 21.68
C PRO A 65 -8.35 -0.70 22.01
N PRO A 66 -8.53 -1.58 23.01
CA PRO A 66 -9.85 -2.09 23.38
C PRO A 66 -10.71 -0.92 23.82
N ALA A 67 -11.57 -0.44 22.93
CA ALA A 67 -12.67 0.42 23.31
C ALA A 67 -13.55 -0.37 24.29
N THR A 68 -13.90 0.28 25.39
CA THR A 68 -14.80 -0.17 26.46
C THR A 68 -16.16 -0.70 25.90
N PRO A 69 -16.92 -1.47 26.70
CA PRO A 69 -17.68 -2.64 26.22
C PRO A 69 -19.08 -2.29 25.66
N PRO A 70 -19.87 -3.29 25.24
CA PRO A 70 -20.39 -3.43 23.89
C PRO A 70 -21.72 -2.66 23.69
N ALA A 71 -21.67 -1.51 23.00
CA ALA A 71 -22.87 -0.99 22.38
C ALA A 71 -23.05 -1.66 21.01
N GLU A 72 -23.93 -2.66 21.01
CA GLU A 72 -24.73 -3.11 19.87
C GLU A 72 -23.97 -3.75 18.69
N LYS A 73 -24.02 -5.08 18.68
CA LYS A 73 -23.67 -5.93 17.55
C LYS A 73 -24.43 -5.47 16.29
N GLY A 74 -23.74 -4.77 15.39
CA GLY A 74 -24.34 -4.41 14.12
C GLY A 74 -23.49 -3.55 13.18
N ALA A 75 -22.16 -3.70 13.08
CA ALA A 75 -21.39 -2.88 12.12
C ALA A 75 -19.94 -3.35 11.83
N ALA A 76 -19.67 -4.66 11.64
CA ALA A 76 -18.34 -5.07 11.18
C ALA A 76 -17.99 -4.52 9.76
N THR A 77 -19.01 -4.11 9.00
CA THR A 77 -18.89 -3.56 7.64
C THR A 77 -18.68 -2.04 7.58
N THR A 78 -19.00 -1.30 8.65
CA THR A 78 -18.96 0.17 8.63
C THR A 78 -17.58 0.72 9.03
N ASP A 79 -16.88 0.02 9.93
CA ASP A 79 -15.61 0.50 10.51
C ASP A 79 -14.43 0.39 9.53
N GLN A 80 -14.30 -0.72 8.78
CA GLN A 80 -13.30 -0.84 7.71
C GLN A 80 -13.48 0.20 6.57
N GLY A 81 -14.73 0.60 6.30
CA GLY A 81 -15.05 1.63 5.30
C GLY A 81 -14.67 3.04 5.76
N VAL A 82 -14.77 3.31 7.07
CA VAL A 82 -14.38 4.59 7.67
C VAL A 82 -12.86 4.73 7.76
N THR A 83 -12.13 3.64 8.02
CA THR A 83 -10.67 3.67 8.14
C THR A 83 -10.00 3.74 6.75
N SER A 84 -10.42 2.92 5.78
CA SER A 84 -9.91 2.96 4.39
C SER A 84 -10.10 4.35 3.75
N SER A 85 -11.17 5.06 4.11
CA SER A 85 -11.40 6.42 3.62
C SER A 85 -10.39 7.46 4.13
N THR A 86 -9.82 7.25 5.33
CA THR A 86 -8.83 8.18 5.89
C THR A 86 -7.49 8.01 5.17
N CYS A 87 -7.10 6.76 4.91
CA CYS A 87 -5.95 6.45 4.05
C CYS A 87 -6.13 7.06 2.65
N LEU A 88 -7.29 6.87 2.03
CA LEU A 88 -7.60 7.46 0.73
C LEU A 88 -7.45 8.98 0.74
N SER A 89 -7.97 9.67 1.76
CA SER A 89 -7.81 11.12 1.90
C SER A 89 -6.35 11.54 2.02
N ALA A 90 -5.57 10.87 2.88
CA ALA A 90 -4.15 11.17 3.09
C ALA A 90 -3.32 10.99 1.83
N VAL A 91 -3.49 9.86 1.17
CA VAL A 91 -2.76 9.51 -0.04
C VAL A 91 -3.16 10.42 -1.21
N SER A 92 -4.44 10.79 -1.31
CA SER A 92 -4.92 11.75 -2.30
C SER A 92 -4.36 13.15 -2.07
N ALA A 93 -4.27 13.59 -0.80
CA ALA A 93 -3.67 14.87 -0.44
C ALA A 93 -2.17 14.90 -0.76
N LEU A 94 -1.45 13.80 -0.49
CA LEU A 94 -0.05 13.63 -0.88
C LEU A 94 0.12 13.73 -2.40
N THR A 95 -0.69 13.00 -3.16
CA THR A 95 -0.64 13.01 -4.64
C THR A 95 -0.87 14.41 -5.19
N ARG A 96 -1.89 15.13 -4.67
CA ARG A 96 -2.18 16.52 -5.04
C ARG A 96 -1.05 17.49 -4.69
N LEU A 97 -0.40 17.31 -3.54
CA LEU A 97 0.74 18.14 -3.14
C LEU A 97 1.90 17.96 -4.12
N VAL A 98 2.25 16.70 -4.41
CA VAL A 98 3.38 16.38 -5.29
C VAL A 98 3.12 16.85 -6.71
N ASP A 99 1.92 16.64 -7.25
CA ASP A 99 1.55 17.13 -8.57
C ASP A 99 1.71 18.65 -8.68
N LYS A 100 1.17 19.41 -7.72
CA LYS A 100 1.24 20.88 -7.72
C LYS A 100 2.65 21.44 -7.53
N ARG A 101 3.48 20.76 -6.74
CA ARG A 101 4.78 21.28 -6.28
C ARG A 101 5.95 20.40 -6.73
N PHE A 102 5.79 19.66 -7.84
CA PHE A 102 6.77 18.67 -8.29
C PHE A 102 8.16 19.27 -8.52
N ASP A 103 8.24 20.52 -9.00
CA ASP A 103 9.53 21.20 -9.23
C ASP A 103 10.36 21.37 -7.94
N ARG A 104 9.70 21.49 -6.78
CA ARG A 104 10.36 21.54 -5.46
C ARG A 104 10.48 20.17 -4.81
N LEU A 105 9.55 19.25 -5.09
CA LEU A 105 9.48 17.94 -4.44
C LEU A 105 10.14 16.80 -5.23
N GLY A 106 10.57 17.03 -6.47
CA GLY A 106 11.07 15.99 -7.35
C GLY A 106 12.31 15.26 -6.81
N PHE A 107 13.10 15.91 -5.95
CA PHE A 107 14.24 15.26 -5.28
C PHE A 107 13.80 14.26 -4.18
N LEU A 108 12.61 14.46 -3.60
CA LEU A 108 12.00 13.61 -2.57
C LEU A 108 11.17 12.44 -3.15
N LEU A 109 11.23 12.23 -4.46
CA LEU A 109 10.52 11.14 -5.13
C LEU A 109 10.74 9.77 -4.45
N PRO A 110 11.95 9.38 -4.00
CA PRO A 110 12.13 8.13 -3.27
C PRO A 110 11.31 8.04 -1.98
N GLN A 111 11.23 9.14 -1.21
CA GLN A 111 10.46 9.19 0.03
C GLN A 111 8.96 9.08 -0.26
N ILE A 112 8.49 9.80 -1.29
CA ILE A 112 7.09 9.75 -1.72
C ILE A 112 6.70 8.33 -2.17
N LEU A 113 7.52 7.70 -3.02
CA LEU A 113 7.29 6.33 -3.48
C LEU A 113 7.33 5.33 -2.33
N SER A 114 8.20 5.54 -1.33
CA SER A 114 8.24 4.69 -0.13
C SER A 114 6.95 4.79 0.69
N LEU A 115 6.37 5.98 0.84
CA LEU A 115 5.09 6.16 1.55
C LEU A 115 3.96 5.42 0.85
N LEU A 116 3.86 5.54 -0.48
CA LEU A 116 2.87 4.82 -1.27
C LEU A 116 3.10 3.31 -1.24
N GLY A 117 4.37 2.91 -1.33
CA GLY A 117 4.79 1.52 -1.19
C GLY A 117 4.35 0.90 0.14
N ALA A 118 4.40 1.63 1.25
CA ALA A 118 3.89 1.15 2.54
C ALA A 118 2.38 0.87 2.50
N CYS A 119 1.59 1.71 1.82
CA CYS A 119 0.17 1.44 1.60
C CYS A 119 -0.06 0.21 0.71
N ILE A 120 0.74 0.03 -0.35
CA ILE A 120 0.64 -1.10 -1.30
C ILE A 120 0.94 -2.45 -0.61
N HIS A 121 1.87 -2.47 0.34
CA HIS A 121 2.24 -3.68 1.09
C HIS A 121 1.32 -3.98 2.28
N HIS A 122 0.33 -3.13 2.54
CA HIS A 122 -0.53 -3.30 3.70
C HIS A 122 -1.40 -4.57 3.57
N GLU A 123 -1.61 -5.27 4.70
CA GLU A 123 -2.35 -6.55 4.73
C GLU A 123 -3.83 -6.42 4.33
N SER A 124 -4.44 -5.26 4.61
CA SER A 124 -5.79 -4.95 4.15
C SER A 124 -5.81 -4.70 2.65
N GLU A 125 -6.50 -5.56 1.91
CA GLU A 125 -6.70 -5.44 0.45
C GLU A 125 -7.23 -4.05 0.07
N ALA A 126 -8.17 -3.48 0.85
CA ALA A 126 -8.73 -2.17 0.57
C ALA A 126 -7.65 -1.06 0.57
N VAL A 127 -6.75 -1.08 1.55
CA VAL A 127 -5.63 -0.14 1.68
C VAL A 127 -4.61 -0.36 0.56
N ALA A 128 -4.27 -1.61 0.27
CA ALA A 128 -3.35 -1.96 -0.82
C ALA A 128 -3.86 -1.45 -2.18
N ARG A 129 -5.16 -1.63 -2.47
CA ARG A 129 -5.79 -1.11 -3.69
C ARG A 129 -5.76 0.42 -3.77
N ILE A 130 -5.98 1.12 -2.64
CA ILE A 130 -5.86 2.57 -2.55
C ILE A 130 -4.42 3.02 -2.85
N GLY A 131 -3.42 2.31 -2.30
CA GLY A 131 -2.00 2.58 -2.53
C GLY A 131 -1.63 2.47 -4.01
N VAL A 132 -2.02 1.39 -4.69
CA VAL A 132 -1.72 1.21 -6.12
C VAL A 132 -2.43 2.25 -6.98
N GLU A 133 -3.70 2.56 -6.68
CA GLU A 133 -4.42 3.60 -7.41
C GLU A 133 -3.74 4.95 -7.28
N ALA A 134 -3.30 5.31 -6.08
CA ALA A 134 -2.61 6.57 -5.85
C ALA A 134 -1.25 6.65 -6.52
N GLU A 135 -0.46 5.57 -6.50
CA GLU A 135 0.81 5.52 -7.22
C GLU A 135 0.57 5.70 -8.72
N LYS A 136 -0.45 5.05 -9.28
CA LYS A 136 -0.86 5.26 -10.67
C LYS A 136 -1.22 6.73 -10.93
N GLN A 137 -2.08 7.35 -10.11
CA GLN A 137 -2.48 8.75 -10.30
C GLN A 137 -1.30 9.71 -10.18
N LEU A 138 -0.40 9.46 -9.22
CA LEU A 138 0.83 10.24 -9.06
C LEU A 138 1.68 10.17 -10.33
N LEU A 139 1.99 8.96 -10.80
CA LEU A 139 2.84 8.76 -11.97
C LEU A 139 2.23 9.31 -13.25
N LEU A 140 0.90 9.23 -13.43
CA LEU A 140 0.20 9.89 -14.53
C LEU A 140 0.40 11.41 -14.48
N ALA A 141 0.31 12.01 -13.29
CA ALA A 141 0.41 13.46 -13.10
C ALA A 141 1.84 14.01 -13.23
N ILE A 142 2.85 13.28 -12.76
CA ILE A 142 4.24 13.75 -12.74
C ILE A 142 5.10 13.22 -13.89
N GLY A 143 4.70 12.13 -14.54
CA GLY A 143 5.55 11.38 -15.48
C GLY A 143 6.13 12.22 -16.61
N GLY A 144 5.35 13.14 -17.18
CA GLY A 144 5.81 14.04 -18.25
C GLY A 144 6.79 15.13 -17.78
N ARG A 145 6.97 15.30 -16.47
CA ARG A 145 7.93 16.22 -15.84
C ARG A 145 9.13 15.49 -15.22
N CYS A 146 9.13 14.15 -15.23
CA CYS A 146 10.22 13.37 -14.69
C CYS A 146 11.44 13.40 -15.62
N SER A 147 12.61 13.61 -15.05
CA SER A 147 13.90 13.35 -15.71
C SER A 147 14.19 11.86 -15.80
N ASP A 148 15.13 11.46 -16.67
CA ASP A 148 15.59 10.07 -16.79
C ASP A 148 16.03 9.48 -15.44
N SER A 149 16.73 10.28 -14.62
CA SER A 149 17.17 9.86 -13.28
C SER A 149 16.00 9.58 -12.33
N GLN A 150 14.88 10.28 -12.48
CA GLN A 150 13.66 10.07 -11.71
C GLN A 150 12.87 8.87 -12.23
N TRP A 151 12.80 8.70 -13.55
CA TRP A 151 12.22 7.51 -14.17
C TRP A 151 12.95 6.22 -13.77
N MET A 152 14.28 6.25 -13.69
CA MET A 152 15.06 5.11 -13.18
C MET A 152 14.69 4.77 -11.72
N LYS A 153 14.50 5.78 -10.86
CA LYS A 153 14.03 5.56 -9.47
C LYS A 153 12.62 4.97 -9.43
N ILE A 154 11.72 5.40 -10.32
CA ILE A 154 10.37 4.85 -10.45
C ILE A 154 10.44 3.39 -10.91
N ALA A 155 11.25 3.09 -11.93
CA ALA A 155 11.42 1.73 -12.44
C ALA A 155 12.00 0.79 -11.38
N ASP A 156 13.03 1.22 -10.64
CA ASP A 156 13.62 0.47 -9.53
C ASP A 156 12.60 0.21 -8.41
N HIS A 157 11.76 1.21 -8.09
CA HIS A 157 10.70 1.08 -7.10
C HIS A 157 9.62 0.08 -7.55
N LEU A 158 9.12 0.21 -8.78
CA LEU A 158 8.13 -0.72 -9.35
C LEU A 158 8.69 -2.14 -9.39
N HIS A 159 9.94 -2.32 -9.81
CA HIS A 159 10.60 -3.63 -9.81
C HIS A 159 10.69 -4.23 -8.40
N LYS A 160 10.99 -3.42 -7.38
CA LYS A 160 10.95 -3.86 -5.98
C LYS A 160 9.53 -4.27 -5.55
N LEU A 161 8.51 -3.46 -5.87
CA LEU A 161 7.11 -3.77 -5.58
C LEU A 161 6.66 -5.09 -6.21
N PHE A 162 7.01 -5.33 -7.48
CA PHE A 162 6.72 -6.61 -8.13
C PHE A 162 7.40 -7.77 -7.42
N ASN A 163 8.67 -7.64 -7.02
CA ASN A 163 9.39 -8.73 -6.36
C ASN A 163 8.84 -9.04 -4.96
N SER A 164 8.47 -8.03 -4.18
CA SER A 164 7.97 -8.19 -2.81
C SER A 164 6.52 -8.66 -2.75
N THR A 165 5.71 -8.36 -3.77
CA THR A 165 4.29 -8.76 -3.84
C THR A 165 4.07 -10.05 -4.63
N LEU A 166 5.13 -10.74 -5.06
CA LEU A 166 5.01 -12.06 -5.68
C LEU A 166 4.43 -13.07 -4.67
N PRO A 167 3.34 -13.78 -5.01
CA PRO A 167 2.75 -14.81 -4.15
C PRO A 167 3.59 -16.11 -4.23
N SER A 168 4.81 -16.06 -3.71
CA SER A 168 5.79 -17.14 -3.75
C SER A 168 5.29 -18.45 -3.10
N GLU A 169 4.35 -18.33 -2.17
CA GLU A 169 3.68 -19.40 -1.44
C GLU A 169 2.89 -20.32 -2.39
N LEU A 170 2.25 -19.75 -3.42
CA LEU A 170 1.54 -20.51 -4.46
C LEU A 170 2.52 -21.30 -5.35
N THR A 171 3.67 -20.71 -5.63
CA THR A 171 4.72 -21.30 -6.48
C THR A 171 5.54 -22.37 -5.75
N ARG A 172 5.65 -22.29 -4.42
CA ARG A 172 6.40 -23.25 -3.62
C ARG A 172 5.64 -24.56 -3.43
N ASN A 173 4.33 -24.49 -3.22
CA ASN A 173 3.48 -25.68 -3.05
C ASN A 173 3.34 -26.49 -4.34
N THR A 174 3.37 -25.83 -5.50
CA THR A 174 3.40 -26.51 -6.81
C THR A 174 4.71 -27.28 -7.02
N LYS A 175 5.86 -26.76 -6.55
CA LYS A 175 7.15 -27.48 -6.62
C LYS A 175 7.22 -28.69 -5.67
N GLN A 176 6.60 -28.60 -4.49
CA GLN A 176 6.54 -29.74 -3.57
C GLN A 176 5.57 -30.84 -4.02
N ALA A 177 4.43 -30.47 -4.64
CA ALA A 177 3.51 -31.44 -5.24
C ALA A 177 4.13 -32.21 -6.42
N ASN A 178 5.11 -31.62 -7.12
CA ASN A 178 5.76 -32.22 -8.28
C ASN A 178 7.05 -33.01 -7.94
N ASN A 179 7.53 -32.94 -6.71
CA ASN A 179 8.74 -33.64 -6.22
C ASN A 179 8.38 -34.82 -5.29
N GLY A 180 7.30 -35.55 -5.59
CA GLY A 180 7.08 -36.86 -4.95
C GLY A 180 8.25 -37.79 -5.28
N PRO A 181 8.82 -38.53 -4.30
CA PRO A 181 9.94 -39.41 -4.58
C PRO A 181 9.46 -40.56 -5.47
N THR A 182 9.93 -40.58 -6.72
CA THR A 182 9.93 -41.78 -7.55
C THR A 182 11.01 -42.73 -7.03
N SER A 183 10.64 -43.60 -6.09
CA SER A 183 11.48 -44.75 -5.74
C SER A 183 10.66 -45.94 -5.29
N GLY A 184 10.74 -47.01 -6.08
CA GLY A 184 10.73 -48.38 -5.58
C GLY A 184 9.36 -49.04 -5.40
N ALA A 185 9.11 -50.06 -6.21
CA ALA A 185 7.94 -50.92 -6.17
C ALA A 185 7.82 -51.76 -4.88
N SER A 186 6.59 -51.90 -4.35
CA SER A 186 6.00 -53.19 -3.94
C SER A 186 4.48 -53.06 -3.70
N PRO A 187 3.66 -54.04 -4.14
CA PRO A 187 2.21 -53.97 -4.04
C PRO A 187 1.72 -54.73 -2.79
N ASN A 188 1.00 -54.04 -1.90
CA ASN A 188 -0.15 -54.54 -1.14
C ASN A 188 -0.39 -53.69 0.11
N HIS A 189 -1.23 -52.66 -0.02
CA HIS A 189 -2.18 -52.38 1.05
C HIS A 189 -3.42 -51.68 0.51
N ARG A 190 -4.57 -52.18 0.96
CA ARG A 190 -5.94 -51.86 0.54
C ARG A 190 -6.20 -50.36 0.33
N VAL A 191 -6.77 -50.07 -0.84
CA VAL A 191 -7.55 -48.86 -1.11
C VAL A 191 -8.81 -48.92 -0.24
N THR A 192 -8.77 -48.25 0.91
CA THR A 192 -9.98 -47.75 1.58
C THR A 192 -10.07 -46.26 1.32
N GLY A 193 -11.07 -45.88 0.53
CA GLY A 193 -11.39 -44.49 0.25
C GLY A 193 -11.69 -43.71 1.53
N ALA A 194 -11.11 -42.51 1.61
CA ALA A 194 -11.52 -41.46 2.53
C ALA A 194 -11.41 -40.11 1.82
N LEU A 195 -12.17 -39.94 0.73
CA LEU A 195 -12.62 -38.62 0.30
C LEU A 195 -13.74 -38.19 1.25
N ARG A 196 -13.39 -37.72 2.45
CA ARG A 196 -14.22 -36.83 3.29
C ARG A 196 -13.52 -36.55 4.62
N GLY A 197 -12.93 -35.37 4.73
CA GLY A 197 -12.51 -34.75 5.98
C GLY A 197 -12.41 -33.24 5.75
N HIS A 198 -13.26 -32.49 6.44
CA HIS A 198 -13.40 -31.03 6.32
C HIS A 198 -12.10 -30.29 6.64
N GLY A 199 -11.77 -29.28 5.82
CA GLY A 199 -10.97 -28.12 6.22
C GLY A 199 -9.52 -28.39 6.64
N SER A 200 -8.68 -28.92 5.74
CA SER A 200 -7.23 -28.73 5.91
C SER A 200 -6.91 -27.25 5.72
N ALA A 201 -6.61 -26.53 6.82
CA ALA A 201 -6.09 -25.17 6.75
C ALA A 201 -4.91 -25.13 5.77
N LEU A 202 -4.94 -24.17 4.84
CA LEU A 202 -3.84 -23.97 3.89
C LEU A 202 -2.55 -23.72 4.69
N PRO A 203 -1.38 -24.15 4.19
CA PRO A 203 -0.11 -23.96 4.90
C PRO A 203 0.38 -22.49 4.88
N PHE A 204 -0.46 -21.57 4.41
CA PHE A 204 -0.20 -20.14 4.28
C PHE A 204 -1.51 -19.37 4.50
N ASP A 205 -1.41 -18.09 4.84
CA ASP A 205 -2.57 -17.21 4.95
C ASP A 205 -3.16 -16.92 3.55
N SER A 206 -4.35 -17.44 3.28
CA SER A 206 -5.04 -17.23 2.01
C SER A 206 -5.38 -15.76 1.75
N SER A 207 -5.67 -14.98 2.79
CA SER A 207 -6.04 -13.57 2.63
C SER A 207 -4.83 -12.75 2.17
N GLU A 208 -3.68 -12.97 2.80
CA GLU A 208 -2.43 -12.31 2.41
C GLU A 208 -2.04 -12.64 0.97
N VAL A 209 -2.12 -13.91 0.58
CA VAL A 209 -1.80 -14.36 -0.78
C VAL A 209 -2.78 -13.79 -1.81
N VAL A 210 -4.07 -13.69 -1.49
CA VAL A 210 -5.07 -13.04 -2.37
C VAL A 210 -4.74 -11.57 -2.53
N THR A 211 -4.44 -10.84 -1.45
CA THR A 211 -4.02 -9.43 -1.52
C THR A 211 -2.80 -9.26 -2.42
N LYS A 212 -1.76 -10.09 -2.26
CA LYS A 212 -0.57 -10.10 -3.13
C LYS A 212 -0.93 -10.28 -4.61
N CYS A 213 -1.79 -11.25 -4.94
CA CYS A 213 -2.27 -11.48 -6.31
C CYS A 213 -3.04 -10.27 -6.87
N VAL A 214 -3.93 -9.66 -6.07
CA VAL A 214 -4.68 -8.46 -6.48
C VAL A 214 -3.74 -7.31 -6.76
N VAL A 215 -2.77 -7.05 -5.87
CA VAL A 215 -1.76 -6.01 -6.04
C VAL A 215 -0.94 -6.25 -7.31
N GLN A 216 -0.47 -7.47 -7.58
CA GLN A 216 0.26 -7.81 -8.79
C GLN A 216 -0.52 -7.46 -10.06
N LEU A 217 -1.80 -7.84 -10.14
CA LEU A 217 -2.65 -7.52 -11.29
C LEU A 217 -2.84 -6.01 -11.47
N LEU A 218 -2.97 -5.26 -10.37
CA LEU A 218 -3.10 -3.81 -10.40
C LEU A 218 -1.78 -3.12 -10.79
N LEU A 219 -0.62 -3.63 -10.35
CA LEU A 219 0.68 -3.13 -10.77
C LEU A 219 0.92 -3.35 -12.27
N ILE A 220 0.46 -4.49 -12.82
CA ILE A 220 0.50 -4.74 -14.27
C ILE A 220 -0.36 -3.70 -15.02
N ASP A 221 -1.60 -3.45 -14.57
CA ASP A 221 -2.47 -2.42 -15.16
C ASP A 221 -1.87 -1.02 -15.02
N LEU A 222 -1.24 -0.70 -13.88
CA LEU A 222 -0.52 0.55 -13.65
C LEU A 222 0.59 0.74 -14.67
N VAL A 223 1.48 -0.25 -14.83
CA VAL A 223 2.58 -0.17 -15.80
C VAL A 223 2.02 -0.02 -17.22
N TYR A 224 1.01 -0.80 -17.59
CA TYR A 224 0.38 -0.68 -18.89
C TYR A 224 -0.17 0.73 -19.17
N ARG A 225 -0.86 1.35 -18.19
CA ARG A 225 -1.45 2.68 -18.36
C ARG A 225 -0.42 3.79 -18.31
N VAL A 226 0.48 3.77 -17.35
CA VAL A 226 1.45 4.85 -17.13
C VAL A 226 2.54 4.79 -18.18
N VAL A 227 3.20 3.64 -18.31
CA VAL A 227 4.41 3.49 -19.12
C VAL A 227 4.04 3.31 -20.59
N PHE A 228 3.19 2.34 -20.90
CA PHE A 228 2.94 1.98 -22.30
C PHE A 228 1.96 2.89 -23.02
N ARG A 229 1.03 3.52 -22.30
CA ARG A 229 -0.03 4.31 -22.94
C ARG A 229 0.21 5.82 -22.88
N GLU A 230 0.70 6.33 -21.75
CA GLU A 230 0.77 7.78 -21.53
C GLU A 230 2.19 8.32 -21.66
N HIS A 231 3.20 7.62 -21.14
CA HIS A 231 4.58 8.13 -21.05
C HIS A 231 5.60 7.30 -21.83
N TYR A 232 5.18 6.59 -22.88
CA TYR A 232 6.07 5.68 -23.63
C TYR A 232 7.34 6.36 -24.15
N ASP A 233 7.22 7.58 -24.66
CA ASP A 233 8.35 8.36 -25.19
C ASP A 233 9.23 9.01 -24.11
N SER A 234 8.76 9.04 -22.86
CA SER A 234 9.44 9.65 -21.72
C SER A 234 10.22 8.65 -20.88
N VAL A 235 10.04 7.34 -21.12
CA VAL A 235 10.79 6.29 -20.45
C VAL A 235 12.09 6.04 -21.23
N PRO A 236 13.27 6.13 -20.59
CA PRO A 236 14.56 5.99 -21.24
C PRO A 236 14.85 4.57 -21.75
#